data_AF-A0AAP0L6Y8-F1
#
_entry.id   AF-A0AAP0L6Y8-F1
#
_cell.length_a   1.000
_cell.length_b   1.000
_cell.length_c   1.000
_cell.angle_alpha   90.00
_cell.angle_beta   90.00
_cell.angle_gamma   90.00
#
_symmetry.space_group_name_H-M   'P 1'
#
loop_
_entity.id
_entity.type
_entity.pdbx_description
1 polymer ?
#
loop_
_entity_poly.entity_id
_entity_poly.type
_entity_poly.pdbx_seq_one_letter_code
_entity_poly.pdbx_strand_id
1 'polypeptide(L)'
;MKFCMLSKSPTYYEKHQEIEHPIEEGNEECLIKVTDMVRHMYTAYAPDPDFFIRTSGETRLSNFLLWQTTYCHLYSPRVLWTAMSFWHLIWAILNYQRAHPYLVKKRKKGT
;
A
#
# COMPACT_ATOMS: atom_id res chain seq x y z
N MET A 1 9.48 8.16 -6.20
CA MET A 1 9.53 7.60 -4.83
C MET A 1 8.35 8.14 -4.06
N LYS A 2 7.29 7.34 -3.95
CA LYS A 2 6.09 7.60 -3.16
C LYS A 2 6.13 6.72 -1.92
N PHE A 3 6.01 7.31 -0.75
CA PHE A 3 6.08 6.58 0.51
C PHE A 3 4.76 6.68 1.26
N CYS A 4 4.38 5.58 1.93
CA CYS A 4 3.28 5.56 2.87
C CYS A 4 3.80 5.10 4.24
N MET A 5 3.33 5.75 5.29
CA MET A 5 3.77 5.53 6.66
C MET A 5 2.60 5.04 7.49
N LEU A 6 2.78 3.91 8.17
CA LEU A 6 1.82 3.43 9.15
C LEU A 6 2.38 3.65 10.56
N SER A 7 1.72 4.53 11.31
CA SER A 7 1.90 4.67 12.74
C SER A 7 0.83 3.85 13.47
N LYS A 8 1.14 3.37 14.67
CA LYS A 8 0.10 2.85 15.59
C LYS A 8 -0.69 4.04 16.18
N SER A 9 -1.50 4.70 15.37
CA SER A 9 -2.61 5.51 15.84
C SER A 9 -3.91 4.73 15.68
N PRO A 10 -4.90 4.88 16.56
CA PRO A 10 -6.23 4.29 16.38
C PRO A 10 -7.00 5.06 15.31
N THR A 11 -6.40 5.25 14.14
CA THR A 11 -7.10 5.75 12.95
C THR A 11 -7.59 4.52 12.22
N TYR A 12 -8.78 4.12 12.63
CA TYR A 12 -9.65 3.12 12.03
C TYR A 12 -9.69 3.27 10.51
N TYR A 13 -8.90 2.47 9.80
CA TYR A 13 -9.13 2.13 8.39
C TYR A 13 -9.87 0.80 8.35
N GLU A 14 -11.07 0.77 8.95
CA GLU A 14 -12.01 -0.35 8.84
C GLU A 14 -13.37 0.18 8.40
N LYS A 15 -13.40 0.91 7.28
CA LYS A 15 -14.68 1.09 6.58
C LYS A 15 -14.87 -0.09 5.64
N HIS A 16 -15.43 -1.18 6.15
CA HIS A 16 -16.18 -2.12 5.32
C HIS A 16 -17.42 -1.37 4.85
N GLN A 17 -17.29 -0.61 3.77
CA GLN A 17 -18.46 -0.07 3.09
C GLN A 17 -19.01 -1.23 2.26
N GLU A 18 -20.10 -1.83 2.75
CA GLU A 18 -20.96 -2.65 1.89
C GLU A 18 -21.34 -1.78 0.69
N ILE A 19 -20.84 -2.19 -0.48
CA ILE A 19 -21.22 -1.59 -1.74
C ILE A 19 -22.55 -2.24 -2.12
N GLU A 20 -23.65 -1.74 -1.58
CA GLU A 20 -24.97 -1.98 -2.19
C GLU A 20 -25.11 -1.01 -3.36
N HIS A 21 -24.80 -1.49 -4.56
CA HIS A 21 -25.27 -0.88 -5.79
C HIS A 21 -26.64 -1.48 -6.14
N PRO A 22 -27.61 -0.67 -6.61
CA PRO A 22 -28.80 -1.21 -7.24
C PRO A 22 -28.34 -2.10 -8.39
N ILE A 23 -28.71 -3.39 -8.33
CA ILE A 23 -28.51 -4.30 -9.46
C ILE A 23 -29.55 -3.87 -10.49
N GLU A 24 -29.13 -3.06 -11.46
CA GLU A 24 -29.93 -2.81 -12.66
C GLU A 24 -30.06 -4.17 -13.39
N GLU A 25 -31.27 -4.75 -13.33
CA GLU A 25 -31.63 -5.94 -14.09
C GLU A 25 -31.55 -5.63 -15.58
N GLY A 26 -30.46 -6.05 -16.22
CA GLY A 26 -30.32 -5.87 -17.66
C GLY A 26 -28.97 -6.27 -18.23
N ASN A 27 -28.93 -7.50 -18.72
CA ASN A 27 -28.09 -7.97 -19.83
C ASN A 27 -26.69 -8.55 -19.52
N GLU A 28 -26.34 -9.51 -20.38
CA GLU A 28 -25.39 -10.60 -20.22
C GLU A 28 -23.91 -10.16 -20.03
N GLU A 29 -23.20 -10.92 -19.17
CA GLU A 29 -21.80 -10.78 -18.75
C GLU A 29 -21.44 -9.56 -17.89
N CYS A 30 -21.86 -9.59 -16.62
CA CYS A 30 -21.28 -8.77 -15.54
C CYS A 30 -19.84 -9.25 -15.20
N LEU A 31 -18.92 -9.09 -16.15
CA LEU A 31 -17.52 -9.46 -15.98
C LEU A 31 -16.77 -8.33 -15.28
N ILE A 32 -16.76 -8.34 -13.95
CA ILE A 32 -15.99 -7.39 -13.13
C ILE A 32 -14.51 -7.55 -13.47
N LYS A 33 -13.88 -6.50 -14.02
CA LYS A 33 -12.44 -6.50 -14.29
C LYS A 33 -11.69 -5.93 -13.10
N VAL A 34 -10.43 -6.35 -12.96
CA VAL A 34 -9.51 -5.81 -11.95
C VAL A 34 -9.37 -4.28 -12.06
N THR A 35 -9.45 -3.74 -13.28
CA THR A 35 -9.42 -2.29 -13.54
C THR A 35 -10.60 -1.56 -12.91
N ASP A 36 -11.77 -2.19 -12.85
CA ASP A 36 -12.95 -1.58 -12.24
C ASP A 36 -12.81 -1.54 -10.73
N MET A 37 -12.28 -2.61 -10.12
CA MET A 37 -11.99 -2.63 -8.69
C MET A 37 -10.99 -1.52 -8.30
N VAL A 38 -9.89 -1.35 -9.05
CA VAL A 38 -8.88 -0.32 -8.76
C VAL A 38 -9.46 1.09 -8.85
N ARG A 39 -10.37 1.34 -9.80
CA ARG A 39 -11.03 2.65 -9.97
C ARG A 39 -11.94 3.02 -8.80
N HIS A 40 -12.52 2.02 -8.12
CA HIS A 40 -13.41 2.24 -6.98
C HIS A 40 -12.68 2.23 -5.63
N MET A 41 -11.36 2.03 -5.61
CA MET A 41 -10.57 2.14 -4.37
C MET A 41 -10.43 3.60 -3.91
N TYR A 42 -10.40 3.81 -2.60
CA TYR A 42 -10.14 5.13 -2.01
C TYR A 42 -8.83 5.77 -2.47
N THR A 43 -7.88 4.99 -2.96
CA THR A 43 -6.59 5.47 -3.48
C THR A 43 -6.57 5.61 -4.99
N ALA A 44 -7.70 5.51 -5.71
CA ALA A 44 -7.71 5.52 -7.19
C ALA A 44 -7.10 6.79 -7.81
N TYR A 45 -7.18 7.92 -7.09
CA TYR A 45 -6.56 9.19 -7.50
C TYR A 45 -5.05 9.26 -7.24
N ALA A 46 -4.51 8.34 -6.43
CA ALA A 46 -3.12 8.32 -6.04
C ALA A 46 -2.41 7.12 -6.68
N PRO A 47 -1.17 7.30 -7.18
CA PRO A 47 -0.39 6.18 -7.66
C PRO A 47 0.03 5.25 -6.52
N ASP A 48 0.23 3.97 -6.84
CA ASP A 48 0.69 2.97 -5.89
C ASP A 48 2.00 3.38 -5.18
N PRO A 49 2.15 3.07 -3.88
CA PRO A 49 3.34 3.37 -3.12
C PRO A 49 4.54 2.55 -3.62
N ASP A 50 5.69 3.19 -3.75
CA ASP A 50 6.94 2.52 -4.09
C ASP A 50 7.57 1.87 -2.83
N PHE A 51 7.31 2.47 -1.66
CA PHE A 51 7.94 2.13 -0.41
C PHE A 51 6.99 2.33 0.79
N PHE A 52 7.04 1.42 1.76
CA PHE A 52 6.17 1.40 2.92
C PHE A 52 6.98 1.23 4.20
N ILE A 53 6.79 2.17 5.14
CA ILE A 53 7.47 2.18 6.43
C ILE A 53 6.49 1.79 7.52
N ARG A 54 6.83 0.74 8.27
CA ARG A 54 6.11 0.35 9.48
C ARG A 54 7.00 0.45 10.70
N THR A 55 6.70 1.38 11.60
CA THR A 55 7.43 1.54 12.86
C THR A 55 7.05 0.44 13.87
N SER A 56 7.71 0.40 15.04
CA SER A 56 7.49 -0.58 16.12
C SER A 56 8.09 -1.97 15.88
N GLY A 57 8.93 -2.16 14.85
CA GLY A 57 9.64 -3.44 14.60
C GLY A 57 8.75 -4.60 14.18
N GLU A 58 7.51 -4.33 13.77
CA GLU A 58 6.56 -5.35 13.34
C GLU A 58 6.67 -5.58 11.83
N THR A 59 6.72 -6.83 11.40
CA THR A 59 6.83 -7.21 9.98
C THR A 59 5.49 -7.67 9.41
N ARG A 60 4.42 -6.88 9.62
CA ARG A 60 3.08 -7.16 9.09
C ARG A 60 2.47 -5.92 8.43
N LEU A 61 1.51 -6.08 7.54
CA LEU A 61 0.79 -4.94 6.95
C LEU A 61 -0.40 -4.48 7.80
N SER A 62 -0.97 -5.35 8.64
CA SER A 62 -2.20 -5.05 9.42
C SER A 62 -3.35 -4.54 8.55
N ASN A 63 -3.62 -5.22 7.45
CA ASN A 63 -4.72 -4.90 6.54
C ASN A 63 -4.67 -3.51 5.91
N PHE A 64 -3.49 -2.89 5.88
CA PHE A 64 -3.31 -1.54 5.33
C PHE A 64 -2.80 -1.61 3.89
N LEU A 65 -3.57 -1.05 2.95
CA LEU A 65 -3.24 -0.92 1.52
C LEU A 65 -2.74 -2.23 0.87
N LEU A 66 -3.38 -3.36 1.16
CA LEU A 66 -2.93 -4.68 0.69
C LEU A 66 -2.76 -4.74 -0.84
N TRP A 67 -3.71 -4.18 -1.57
CA TRP A 67 -3.69 -4.18 -3.03
C TRP A 67 -2.57 -3.29 -3.58
N GLN A 68 -2.48 -2.07 -3.07
CA GLN A 68 -1.54 -1.05 -3.53
C GLN A 68 -0.10 -1.40 -3.14
N THR A 69 0.10 -2.18 -2.07
CA THR A 69 1.43 -2.55 -1.57
C THR A 69 2.01 -3.85 -2.14
N THR A 70 1.32 -4.49 -3.10
CA THR A 70 1.76 -5.77 -3.70
C THR A 70 3.20 -5.75 -4.22
N TYR A 71 3.64 -4.63 -4.80
CA TYR A 71 5.00 -4.45 -5.33
C TYR A 71 5.84 -3.45 -4.53
N CYS A 72 5.34 -3.02 -3.38
CA CYS A 72 5.95 -2.03 -2.54
C CYS A 72 7.07 -2.63 -1.70
N HIS A 73 8.14 -1.88 -1.47
CA HIS A 73 9.23 -2.30 -0.59
C HIS A 73 8.89 -2.01 0.87
N LEU A 74 8.90 -3.05 1.71
CA LEU A 74 8.57 -2.95 3.14
C LEU A 74 9.85 -2.72 3.96
N TYR A 75 9.87 -1.64 4.74
CA TYR A 75 10.91 -1.36 5.73
C TYR A 75 10.29 -1.21 7.12
N SER A 76 10.77 -2.01 8.06
CA SER A 76 10.26 -2.03 9.44
C SER A 76 11.38 -1.73 10.44
N PRO A 77 11.64 -0.45 10.75
CA PRO A 77 12.59 -0.10 11.79
C PRO A 77 12.02 -0.44 13.17
N ARG A 78 12.90 -0.86 14.09
CA ARG A 78 12.52 -1.16 15.49
C ARG A 78 12.14 0.08 16.31
N VAL A 79 12.32 1.28 15.76
CA VAL A 79 11.96 2.55 16.41
C VAL A 79 10.44 2.68 16.54
N LEU A 80 9.97 3.17 17.68
CA LEU A 80 8.56 3.54 17.87
C LEU A 80 8.22 4.78 17.04
N TRP A 81 6.95 4.94 16.68
CA TRP A 81 6.49 6.09 15.90
C TRP A 81 6.87 7.43 16.54
N THR A 82 6.62 7.58 17.84
CA THR A 82 6.92 8.81 18.60
C THR A 82 8.41 9.11 18.73
N ALA A 83 9.26 8.09 18.56
CA ALA A 83 10.72 8.22 18.64
C ALA A 83 11.38 8.32 17.26
N MET A 84 10.59 8.40 16.18
CA MET A 84 11.13 8.43 14.82
C MET A 84 11.73 9.80 14.50
N SER A 85 13.03 9.82 14.25
CA SER A 85 13.76 11.02 13.81
C SER A 85 13.97 11.05 12.29
N PHE A 86 14.32 12.22 11.76
CA PHE A 86 14.65 12.41 10.35
C PHE A 86 15.74 11.44 9.84
N TRP A 87 16.70 11.08 10.69
CA TRP A 87 17.73 10.08 10.35
C TRP A 87 17.15 8.72 10.01
N HIS A 88 16.08 8.30 10.68
CA HIS A 88 15.40 7.04 10.37
C HIS A 88 14.73 7.09 9.00
N LEU A 89 14.21 8.26 8.60
CA LEU A 89 13.67 8.46 7.26
C LEU A 89 14.77 8.39 6.20
N ILE A 90 15.93 9.02 6.44
CA ILE A 90 17.09 8.92 5.52
C ILE A 90 17.50 7.45 5.35
N TRP A 91 17.62 6.70 6.45
CA TRP A 91 17.95 5.28 6.39
C TRP A 91 16.92 4.47 5.60
N ALA A 92 15.64 4.79 5.76
CA ALA A 92 14.56 4.16 5.01
C ALA A 92 14.70 4.42 3.50
N ILE A 93 15.01 5.66 3.11
CA ILE A 93 15.24 6.05 1.71
C ILE A 93 16.46 5.34 1.12
N LEU A 94 17.58 5.31 1.85
CA LEU A 94 18.80 4.63 1.41
C LEU A 94 18.56 3.12 1.23
N ASN A 95 17.79 2.52 2.13
CA ASN A 95 17.40 1.11 2.03
C ASN A 95 16.57 0.84 0.76
N TYR A 96 15.61 1.72 0.47
CA TYR A 96 14.83 1.66 -0.78
C TYR A 96 15.71 1.82 -2.02
N GLN A 97 16.59 2.84 -2.05
CA GLN A 97 17.49 3.07 -3.18
C GLN A 97 18.40 1.86 -3.45
N ARG A 98 18.86 1.17 -2.40
CA ARG A 98 19.65 -0.05 -2.53
C ARG A 98 18.84 -1.22 -3.12
N ALA A 99 17.56 -1.34 -2.77
CA ALA A 99 16.67 -2.39 -3.28
C ALA A 99 16.10 -2.05 -4.67
N HIS A 100 16.06 -0.78 -5.05
CA HIS A 100 15.38 -0.27 -6.25
C HIS A 100 15.73 -1.03 -7.55
N PRO A 101 17.01 -1.31 -7.88
CA PRO A 101 17.34 -2.05 -9.11
C PRO A 101 16.73 -3.46 -9.17
N TYR A 102 16.64 -4.14 -8.02
CA TYR A 102 16.01 -5.46 -7.92
C TYR A 102 14.49 -5.37 -8.08
N LEU A 103 13.85 -4.38 -7.45
CA LEU A 103 12.40 -4.17 -7.53
C LEU A 103 11.94 -3.85 -8.96
N VAL A 104 12.70 -3.03 -9.68
CA VAL A 104 12.42 -2.72 -11.10
C VAL A 104 12.46 -3.99 -11.96
N LYS A 105 13.44 -4.88 -11.72
CA LYS A 105 13.52 -6.18 -12.42
C LYS A 105 12.34 -7.09 -12.06
N LYS A 106 11.94 -7.13 -10.79
CA LYS A 106 10.82 -7.96 -10.32
C LYS A 106 9.49 -7.50 -10.92
N ARG A 107 9.24 -6.20 -10.98
CA ARG A 107 8.03 -5.63 -11.57
C ARG A 107 7.88 -5.98 -13.05
N LYS A 108 8.98 -5.92 -13.82
CA LYS A 108 8.99 -6.28 -15.25
C LYS A 108 8.73 -7.78 -15.54
N LYS A 109 8.88 -8.66 -14.55
CA LYS A 109 8.62 -10.09 -14.70
C LYS A 109 7.17 -10.49 -14.40
N GLY A 110 6.42 -9.64 -13.71
CA GLY A 110 5.04 -9.90 -13.30
C GLY A 110 3.99 -9.15 -14.13
N THR A 111 4.42 -8.41 -15.15
CA THR A 111 3.58 -7.84 -16.22
C THR A 111 3.84 -8.64 -17.49
#